data_AF-A0A7X9BUL9-F1
#
_entry.id   AF-A0A7X9BUL9-F1
#
_cell.length_a   1.000
_cell.length_b   1.000
_cell.length_c   1.000
_cell.angle_alpha   90.00
_cell.angle_beta   90.00
_cell.angle_gamma   90.00
#
_symmetry.space_group_name_H-M   'P 1'
#
loop_
_entity.id
_entity.type
_entity.pdbx_description
1 polymer ?
#
loop_
_entity_poly.entity_id
_entity_poly.type
_entity_poly.pdbx_seq_one_letter_code
_entity_poly.pdbx_strand_id
1 'polypeptide(L)' 'MMQYYNPAPILNAKLAHAYVPFQYIYDVCCIYPPMKGLQRGTIFPELDRPYGADPVYTVDA' A
#
# COMPACT_ATOMS: atom_id res chain seq x y z
N MET A 1 -5.36 -0.90 -27.87
CA MET A 1 -5.43 0.03 -26.72
C MET A 1 -5.53 1.44 -27.28
N MET A 2 -6.72 2.06 -27.25
CA MET A 2 -6.89 3.44 -27.72
C MET A 2 -6.45 4.40 -26.62
N GLN A 3 -5.39 5.17 -26.86
CA GLN A 3 -5.00 6.25 -25.96
C GLN A 3 -5.79 7.51 -26.32
N TYR A 4 -6.56 8.03 -25.36
CA TYR A 4 -7.26 9.31 -25.50
C TYR A 4 -6.27 10.45 -25.30
N TYR A 5 -5.68 10.94 -26.38
CA TYR A 5 -4.88 12.16 -26.36
C TYR A 5 -5.80 13.38 -26.32
N ASN A 6 -5.70 14.19 -25.27
CA ASN A 6 -6.35 15.48 -25.15
C ASN A 6 -5.28 16.58 -25.27
N PRO A 7 -5.33 17.45 -26.29
CA PRO A 7 -4.36 18.53 -26.48
C PRO A 7 -4.55 19.71 -25.50
N ALA A 8 -5.65 19.73 -24.73
CA ALA A 8 -5.90 20.79 -23.77
C ALA A 8 -4.98 20.67 -22.54
N PRO A 9 -4.46 21.78 -22.00
CA PRO A 9 -3.63 21.76 -20.80
C PRO A 9 -4.45 21.27 -19.59
N ILE A 10 -3.83 20.47 -18.72
CA ILE A 10 -4.42 20.10 -17.44
C ILE A 10 -4.42 21.35 -16.54
N LEU A 11 -5.59 21.95 -16.37
CA LEU A 11 -5.79 23.11 -15.51
C LEU A 11 -6.25 22.63 -14.11
N ASN A 12 -5.74 23.25 -13.05
CA ASN A 12 -6.11 22.96 -11.66
C ASN A 12 -5.80 21.52 -11.19
N ALA A 13 -4.68 20.94 -11.65
CA ALA A 13 -4.19 19.68 -11.09
C ALA A 13 -3.96 19.83 -9.58
N LYS A 14 -4.72 19.08 -8.79
CA LYS A 14 -4.46 18.96 -7.35
C LYS A 14 -3.33 17.96 -7.16
N LEU A 15 -2.40 18.27 -6.25
CA LEU A 15 -1.42 17.28 -5.80
C LEU A 15 -2.19 16.07 -5.26
N ALA A 16 -1.72 14.86 -5.59
CA ALA A 16 -2.32 13.66 -5.04
C ALA A 16 -2.22 13.72 -3.52
N HIS A 17 -3.36 13.78 -2.85
CA HIS A 17 -3.41 13.66 -1.39
C HIS A 17 -3.17 12.19 -1.08
N ALA A 18 -2.03 11.87 -0.48
CA ALA A 18 -1.83 10.55 0.09
C ALA A 18 -2.90 10.34 1.16
N TYR A 19 -3.80 9.39 0.93
CA TYR A 19 -4.69 8.90 1.98
C TYR A 19 -3.80 8.22 3.01
N VAL A 20 -3.48 8.93 4.09
CA VAL A 20 -2.85 8.37 5.27
C VAL A 20 -3.99 7.99 6.19
N PRO A 21 -4.42 6.71 6.22
CA PRO A 21 -5.33 6.28 7.27
C PRO A 21 -4.64 6.62 8.60
N PHE A 22 -5.38 7.20 9.55
CA PHE A 22 -4.95 7.25 10.94
C PHE A 22 -4.92 5.80 11.44
N GLN A 23 -3.92 5.03 11.02
CA GLN A 23 -3.58 3.76 11.61
C GLN A 23 -3.07 4.13 12.99
N TYR A 24 -3.92 3.90 13.97
CA TYR A 24 -3.47 3.83 15.33
C TYR A 24 -2.25 2.89 15.38
N ILE A 25 -1.07 3.46 15.63
CA ILE A 25 0.22 2.75 15.76
C ILE A 25 0.21 1.79 16.98
N TYR A 26 -0.94 1.60 17.64
CA TYR A 26 -1.13 0.55 18.65
C TYR A 26 -0.78 -0.83 18.09
N ASP A 27 -1.00 -1.06 16.78
CA ASP A 27 -0.59 -2.30 16.10
C ASP A 27 0.79 -2.25 15.45
N VAL A 28 1.27 -1.09 14.98
CA VAL A 28 2.62 -1.00 14.37
C VAL A 28 3.71 -1.17 15.44
N CYS A 29 3.50 -0.72 16.69
CA CYS A 29 4.45 -1.03 17.76
C CYS A 29 4.44 -2.49 18.22
N CYS A 30 3.31 -3.21 18.06
CA CYS A 30 3.13 -4.56 18.61
C CYS A 30 3.29 -5.68 17.55
N ILE A 31 2.75 -5.49 16.35
CA ILE A 31 2.76 -6.48 15.26
C ILE A 31 4.02 -6.34 14.40
N TYR A 32 4.49 -5.11 14.17
CA TYR A 32 5.55 -4.87 13.20
C TYR A 32 6.48 -3.72 13.59
N PRO A 33 7.49 -3.99 14.44
CA PRO A 33 8.31 -2.97 15.07
C PRO A 33 8.94 -1.99 14.07
N PRO A 34 9.06 -0.69 14.41
CA PRO A 34 9.59 0.34 13.51
C PRO A 34 10.97 -0.02 12.93
N MET A 35 11.84 -0.63 13.75
CA MET A 35 13.18 -1.04 13.32
C MET A 35 13.14 -2.14 12.25
N LYS A 36 12.15 -3.04 12.34
CA LYS A 36 11.91 -4.07 11.32
C LYS A 36 11.41 -3.43 10.03
N GLY A 37 10.49 -2.47 10.13
CA GLY A 37 10.01 -1.74 8.95
C GLY A 37 11.09 -0.94 8.23
N LEU A 38 11.99 -0.31 8.99
CA LEU A 38 13.15 0.37 8.42
C LEU A 38 14.08 -0.60 7.67
N GLN A 39 14.36 -1.78 8.25
CA GLN A 39 15.20 -2.80 7.61
C GLN A 39 14.55 -3.41 6.35
N ARG A 40 13.22 -3.50 6.31
CA ARG A 40 12.47 -4.07 5.18
C ARG A 40 12.09 -3.04 4.12
N GLY A 41 12.30 -1.75 4.38
CA GLY A 41 11.93 -0.67 3.46
C GLY A 41 10.42 -0.42 3.38
N THR A 42 9.64 -0.96 4.33
CA THR A 42 8.19 -0.77 4.42
C THR A 42 7.74 -0.87 5.86
N ILE A 43 6.85 0.03 6.29
CA ILE A 43 6.17 -0.06 7.59
C ILE A 43 4.90 -0.93 7.53
N PHE A 44 4.49 -1.33 6.32
CA PHE A 44 3.29 -2.13 6.06
C PHE A 44 3.66 -3.61 6.02
N PRO A 45 3.23 -4.43 7.00
CA PRO A 45 3.49 -5.87 7.02
C PRO A 45 3.00 -6.57 5.77
N GLU A 46 1.91 -6.12 5.18
CA GLU A 46 1.31 -6.70 3.98
C GLU A 46 2.26 -6.65 2.78
N LEU A 47 3.12 -5.62 2.74
CA LEU A 47 4.15 -5.48 1.71
C LEU A 47 5.41 -6.31 2.02
N ASP A 48 5.74 -6.53 3.30
CA ASP A 48 6.85 -7.39 3.72
C ASP A 48 6.50 -8.89 3.68
N ARG A 49 5.20 -9.24 3.67
CA ARG A 49 4.68 -10.62 3.75
C ARG A 49 5.36 -11.46 4.84
N PRO A 50 5.47 -10.98 6.10
CA PRO A 50 6.19 -11.68 7.17
C PRO A 50 5.52 -13.00 7.58
N TYR A 51 4.25 -13.19 7.22
CA TYR A 51 3.45 -14.38 7.55
C TYR A 51 3.44 -15.44 6.42
N GLY A 52 4.18 -15.23 5.34
CA GLY A 52 4.27 -16.17 4.21
C GLY A 52 3.39 -15.80 3.01
N ALA A 53 3.29 -16.71 2.04
CA ALA A 53 2.44 -16.54 0.87
C ALA A 53 0.96 -16.73 1.24
N ASP A 54 0.09 -15.99 0.56
CA ASP A 54 -1.37 -16.16 0.72
C ASP A 54 -1.74 -17.63 0.47
N PRO A 55 -2.66 -18.19 1.26
CA PRO A 55 -3.16 -19.53 0.99
C PRO A 55 -3.71 -19.57 -0.43
N VAL A 56 -3.41 -20.64 -1.16
CA VAL A 56 -4.01 -20.88 -2.48
C VAL A 56 -5.50 -21.01 -2.26
N TYR A 57 -6.27 -20.01 -2.68
CA TYR A 57 -7.72 -20.11 -2.72
C TYR A 57 -8.09 -21.15 -3.78
N THR A 58 -8.32 -22.39 -3.34
CA THR A 58 -9.05 -23.37 -4.14
C THR A 58 -10.52 -22.96 -4.06
N VAL A 59 -11.11 -22.59 -5.19
CA VAL A 59 -12.57 -22.50 -5.29
C VAL A 59 -13.10 -23.91 -5.07
N ASP A 60 -13.72 -24.16 -3.92
CA ASP A 60 -14.46 -25.39 -3.70
C ASP A 60 -15.57 -25.45 -4.77
N ALA A 61 -15.55 -26.53 -5.54
CA ALA A 61 -16.40 -26.77 -6.71
C ALA A 61 -17.85 -27.12 -6.34
#